data_AF-A0A127SP55-F1
#
_entry.id   AF-A0A127SP55-F1
#
_cell.length_a   1.000
_cell.length_b   1.000
_cell.length_c   1.000
_cell.angle_alpha   90.00
_cell.angle_beta   90.00
_cell.angle_gamma   90.00
#
_symmetry.space_group_name_H-M   'P 1'
#
loop_
_entity.id
_entity.type
_entity.pdbx_description
1 polymer ?
#
loop_
_entity_poly.entity_id
_entity_poly.type
_entity_poly.pdbx_seq_one_letter_code
_entity_poly.pdbx_strand_id
1 'polypeptide(L)'
;GPNTASMLKQLDVTYDVPDIEIEAAIRNIEKKTEMELDEHQVEAVKEAVRNGLLVITGGPGTGKTTTINTIIKYFELEGMDIFLAAPTGRAAKRMSETTGYEARTIHRMLELNGGMDTGSTAGFERNERNPLETDVIIIDEMSMVDISLMYSLLKAVVAGTRLILVGDVNQLPSVGPGSVLKDIIDSGAFHTVKLTKIFRQASTSDIIVNAHKINNGEEVSLDNKSMDFFFLKRYDADKIINVTLQLIKQKLPKFVNATEYDIQVLTPMRKGLLGVERLNGILQAYMNPADKSRRY
;
A
#
# COMPACT_ATOMS: atom_id res chain seq x y z
N GLY A 1 4.06 22.41 19.64
CA GLY A 1 4.81 21.14 19.65
C GLY A 1 5.83 21.16 18.52
N PRO A 2 6.78 20.20 18.49
CA PRO A 2 7.65 20.03 17.34
C PRO A 2 6.81 19.81 16.07
N ASN A 3 7.31 20.25 14.92
CA ASN A 3 6.67 19.94 13.64
C ASN A 3 7.06 18.52 13.18
N THR A 4 6.35 17.97 12.20
CA THR A 4 6.56 16.63 11.66
C THR A 4 8.02 16.36 11.28
N ALA A 5 8.70 17.33 10.67
CA ALA A 5 10.10 17.18 10.25
C ALA A 5 11.06 17.01 11.45
N SER A 6 10.88 17.80 12.51
CA SER A 6 11.67 17.65 13.73
C SER A 6 11.43 16.30 14.42
N MET A 7 10.19 15.80 14.41
CA MET A 7 9.85 14.50 15.00
C MET A 7 10.48 13.35 14.21
N LEU A 8 10.45 13.40 12.87
CA LEU A 8 11.15 12.42 12.03
C LEU A 8 12.65 12.38 12.33
N LYS A 9 13.30 13.54 12.46
CA LYS A 9 14.73 13.61 12.83
C LYS A 9 15.04 13.04 14.21
N GLN A 10 14.10 13.08 15.15
CA GLN A 10 14.29 12.49 16.47
C GLN A 10 14.20 10.96 16.45
N LEU A 11 13.43 10.40 15.51
CA LEU A 11 13.30 8.96 15.32
C LEU A 11 14.45 8.36 14.51
N ASP A 12 15.10 9.16 13.66
CA ASP A 12 16.18 8.72 12.76
C ASP A 12 17.52 8.52 13.51
N VAL A 13 17.52 7.57 14.45
CA VAL A 13 18.70 7.13 15.19
C VAL A 13 19.39 5.98 14.46
N THR A 14 20.72 5.93 14.53
CA THR A 14 21.51 4.86 13.92
C THR A 14 21.85 3.77 14.93
N TYR A 15 21.78 2.52 14.49
CA TYR A 15 22.17 1.34 15.25
C TYR A 15 23.41 0.70 14.62
N ASP A 16 24.39 0.37 15.46
CA ASP A 16 25.61 -0.29 15.02
C ASP A 16 25.42 -1.80 14.99
N VAL A 17 25.02 -2.33 13.83
CA VAL A 17 24.87 -3.76 13.58
C VAL A 17 25.81 -4.15 12.42
N PRO A 18 26.76 -5.08 12.62
CA PRO A 18 27.71 -5.50 11.59
C PRO A 18 27.04 -6.11 10.36
N ASP A 19 27.55 -5.79 9.17
CA ASP A 19 27.02 -6.31 7.89
C ASP A 19 27.00 -7.84 7.85
N ILE A 20 28.01 -8.48 8.44
CA ILE A 20 28.14 -9.92 8.45
C ILE A 20 27.00 -10.62 9.21
N GLU A 21 26.47 -9.99 10.25
CA GLU A 21 25.36 -10.51 11.05
C GLU A 21 24.04 -10.39 10.28
N ILE A 22 23.80 -9.21 9.70
CA ILE A 22 22.60 -8.95 8.88
C ILE A 22 22.57 -9.90 7.68
N GLU A 23 23.69 -10.02 6.95
CA GLU A 23 23.78 -10.91 5.79
C GLU A 23 23.64 -12.39 6.16
N ALA A 24 24.14 -12.80 7.32
CA ALA A 24 23.94 -14.17 7.80
C ALA A 24 22.45 -14.45 8.06
N ALA A 25 21.74 -13.51 8.69
CA ALA A 25 20.30 -13.62 8.90
C ALA A 25 19.52 -13.62 7.57
N ILE A 26 19.85 -12.71 6.65
CA ILE A 26 19.22 -12.66 5.31
C ILE A 26 19.39 -14.00 4.59
N ARG A 27 20.62 -14.53 4.52
CA ARG A 27 20.87 -15.84 3.88
C ARG A 27 20.08 -16.97 4.52
N ASN A 28 19.85 -16.92 5.83
CA ASN A 28 19.02 -17.91 6.52
C ASN A 28 17.54 -17.75 6.17
N ILE A 29 17.05 -16.51 6.05
CA ILE A 29 15.67 -16.23 5.62
C ILE A 29 15.47 -16.71 4.18
N GLU A 30 16.34 -16.32 3.25
CA GLU A 30 16.28 -16.72 1.83
C GLU A 30 16.20 -18.24 1.66
N LYS A 31 17.02 -18.98 2.40
CA LYS A 31 17.00 -20.46 2.41
C LYS A 31 15.67 -21.01 2.92
N LYS A 32 15.13 -20.46 4.01
CA LYS A 32 13.84 -20.91 4.59
C LYS A 32 12.65 -20.56 3.70
N THR A 33 12.74 -19.49 2.95
CA THR A 33 11.64 -19.01 2.08
C THR A 33 11.75 -19.48 0.65
N GLU A 34 12.86 -20.12 0.26
CA GLU A 34 13.16 -20.48 -1.12
C GLU A 34 13.04 -19.27 -2.08
N MET A 35 13.47 -18.10 -1.60
CA MET A 35 13.41 -16.84 -2.32
C MET A 35 14.76 -16.14 -2.23
N GLU A 36 15.23 -15.61 -3.36
CA GLU A 36 16.45 -14.81 -3.45
C GLU A 36 16.07 -13.34 -3.60
N LEU A 37 16.70 -12.50 -2.80
CA LEU A 37 16.48 -11.06 -2.79
C LEU A 37 17.36 -10.38 -3.83
N ASP A 38 16.79 -9.35 -4.45
CA ASP A 38 17.54 -8.39 -5.24
C ASP A 38 18.43 -7.49 -4.35
N GLU A 39 19.46 -6.88 -4.94
CA GLU A 39 20.43 -6.05 -4.22
C GLU A 39 19.77 -4.89 -3.44
N HIS A 40 18.75 -4.24 -4.02
CA HIS A 40 18.02 -3.15 -3.36
C HIS A 40 17.08 -3.69 -2.27
N GLN A 41 16.61 -4.93 -2.39
CA GLN A 41 15.84 -5.57 -1.31
C GLN A 41 16.74 -5.95 -0.13
N VAL A 42 17.96 -6.42 -0.39
CA VAL A 42 18.98 -6.67 0.64
C VAL A 42 19.37 -5.35 1.32
N GLU A 43 19.61 -4.30 0.54
CA GLU A 43 19.88 -2.95 1.06
C GLU A 43 18.73 -2.46 1.94
N ALA A 44 17.47 -2.60 1.50
CA ALA A 44 16.31 -2.22 2.31
C ALA A 44 16.26 -2.95 3.67
N VAL A 45 16.66 -4.23 3.73
CA VAL A 45 16.75 -4.96 5.01
C VAL A 45 17.89 -4.41 5.87
N LYS A 46 19.08 -4.19 5.29
CA LYS A 46 20.23 -3.60 6.02
C LYS A 46 19.88 -2.23 6.60
N GLU A 47 19.29 -1.36 5.80
CA GLU A 47 18.89 -0.01 6.22
C GLU A 47 17.76 -0.04 7.24
N ALA A 48 16.84 -1.01 7.16
CA ALA A 48 15.77 -1.16 8.15
C ALA A 48 16.34 -1.51 9.53
N VAL A 49 17.40 -2.32 9.57
CA VAL A 49 18.06 -2.72 10.81
C VAL A 49 18.87 -1.58 11.41
N ARG A 50 19.55 -0.80 10.57
CA ARG A 50 20.49 0.25 11.00
C ARG A 50 19.88 1.59 11.30
N ASN A 51 18.71 1.90 10.76
CA ASN A 51 18.13 3.24 10.88
C ASN A 51 16.78 3.17 11.59
N GLY A 52 16.57 4.10 12.51
CA GLY A 52 15.30 4.29 13.20
C GLY A 52 14.21 4.82 12.29
N LEU A 53 14.57 5.41 11.13
CA LEU A 53 13.64 5.76 10.07
C LEU A 53 14.16 5.27 8.71
N LEU A 54 13.30 4.58 7.96
CA LEU A 54 13.58 4.16 6.59
C LEU A 54 12.37 4.43 5.69
N VAL A 55 12.63 4.92 4.48
CA VAL A 55 11.65 4.92 3.40
C VAL A 55 12.00 3.84 2.38
N ILE A 56 11.02 2.99 2.04
CA ILE A 56 11.12 2.04 0.94
C ILE A 56 10.13 2.46 -0.13
N THR A 57 10.61 2.74 -1.35
CA THR A 57 9.73 3.08 -2.46
C THR A 57 9.96 2.22 -3.68
N GLY A 58 8.90 1.98 -4.46
CA GLY A 58 9.00 1.20 -5.68
C GLY A 58 7.66 1.08 -6.38
N GLY A 59 7.70 0.87 -7.69
CA GLY A 59 6.51 0.70 -8.51
C GLY A 59 5.78 -0.63 -8.30
N PRO A 60 4.73 -0.91 -9.09
CA PRO A 60 4.13 -2.24 -9.15
C PRO A 60 5.15 -3.28 -9.63
N GLY A 61 5.14 -4.47 -9.02
CA GLY A 61 5.99 -5.59 -9.44
C GLY A 61 7.45 -5.53 -9.00
N THR A 62 7.85 -4.56 -8.16
CA THR A 62 9.24 -4.41 -7.70
C THR A 62 9.59 -5.17 -6.41
N GLY A 63 8.66 -6.00 -5.90
CA GLY A 63 8.93 -6.87 -4.76
C GLY A 63 8.81 -6.23 -3.37
N LYS A 64 8.13 -5.09 -3.22
CA LYS A 64 7.88 -4.42 -1.91
C LYS A 64 7.38 -5.39 -0.83
N THR A 65 6.37 -6.20 -1.13
CA THR A 65 5.82 -7.20 -0.20
C THR A 65 6.86 -8.23 0.22
N THR A 66 7.70 -8.70 -0.70
CA THR A 66 8.80 -9.62 -0.39
C THR A 66 9.81 -8.96 0.55
N THR A 67 10.16 -7.70 0.29
CA THR A 67 11.06 -6.92 1.15
C THR A 67 10.48 -6.73 2.56
N ILE A 68 9.20 -6.34 2.67
CA ILE A 68 8.49 -6.23 3.95
C ILE A 68 8.54 -7.58 4.70
N ASN A 69 8.25 -8.69 4.02
CA ASN A 69 8.27 -10.02 4.65
C ASN A 69 9.65 -10.43 5.15
N THR A 70 10.72 -10.10 4.44
CA THR A 70 12.08 -10.35 4.92
C THR A 70 12.39 -9.50 6.14
N ILE A 71 12.03 -8.22 6.13
CA ILE A 71 12.22 -7.31 7.27
C ILE A 71 11.48 -7.83 8.51
N ILE A 72 10.21 -8.24 8.35
CA ILE A 72 9.42 -8.82 9.44
C ILE A 72 10.12 -10.05 10.01
N LYS A 73 10.53 -10.99 9.15
CA LYS A 73 11.21 -12.21 9.59
C LYS A 73 12.55 -11.95 10.25
N TYR A 74 13.29 -10.94 9.80
CA TYR A 74 14.54 -10.53 10.45
C TYR A 74 14.26 -10.09 11.89
N PHE A 75 13.33 -9.15 12.10
CA PHE A 75 13.04 -8.63 13.43
C PHE A 75 12.36 -9.65 14.34
N GLU A 76 11.54 -10.54 13.79
CA GLU A 76 10.98 -11.67 14.55
C GLU A 76 12.06 -12.63 15.05
N LEU A 77 13.10 -12.91 14.25
CA LEU A 77 14.24 -13.73 14.68
C LEU A 77 15.05 -13.06 15.80
N GLU A 78 15.09 -11.73 15.84
CA GLU A 78 15.68 -10.95 16.92
C GLU A 78 14.74 -10.79 18.13
N GLY A 79 13.53 -11.37 18.09
CA GLY A 79 12.57 -11.32 19.18
C GLY A 79 11.90 -9.96 19.39
N MET A 80 11.85 -9.12 18.37
CA MET A 80 11.24 -7.78 18.43
C MET A 80 9.73 -7.80 18.14
N ASP A 81 8.99 -6.92 18.82
CA ASP A 81 7.56 -6.72 18.59
C ASP A 81 7.32 -5.79 17.40
N ILE A 82 6.46 -6.21 16.47
CA ILE A 82 6.25 -5.54 15.18
C ILE A 82 4.78 -5.16 14.99
N PHE A 83 4.52 -3.88 14.72
CA PHE A 83 3.23 -3.39 14.27
C PHE A 83 3.20 -3.15 12.77
N LEU A 84 2.18 -3.72 12.12
CA LEU A 84 1.90 -3.52 10.70
C LEU A 84 0.66 -2.65 10.54
N ALA A 85 0.76 -1.61 9.73
CA ALA A 85 -0.40 -0.79 9.44
C ALA A 85 -0.43 -0.26 8.00
N ALA A 86 -1.63 0.14 7.59
CA ALA A 86 -1.88 0.80 6.31
C ALA A 86 -2.97 1.89 6.48
N PRO A 87 -3.08 2.88 5.58
CA PRO A 87 -4.06 3.95 5.71
C PRO A 87 -5.51 3.49 5.56
N THR A 88 -5.77 2.43 4.78
CA THR A 88 -7.12 1.93 4.50
C THR A 88 -7.33 0.51 4.99
N GLY A 89 -8.58 0.15 5.33
CA GLY A 89 -8.91 -1.20 5.78
C GLY A 89 -8.64 -2.27 4.73
N ARG A 90 -8.81 -1.95 3.44
CA ARG A 90 -8.50 -2.87 2.33
C ARG A 90 -6.99 -3.11 2.20
N ALA A 91 -6.19 -2.05 2.31
CA ALA A 91 -4.74 -2.17 2.28
C ALA A 91 -4.23 -2.98 3.48
N ALA A 92 -4.73 -2.70 4.69
CA ALA A 92 -4.39 -3.45 5.88
C ALA A 92 -4.76 -4.94 5.75
N LYS A 93 -5.97 -5.26 5.29
CA LYS A 93 -6.39 -6.65 5.05
C LYS A 93 -5.45 -7.37 4.06
N ARG A 94 -5.11 -6.72 2.93
CA ARG A 94 -4.18 -7.28 1.94
C ARG A 94 -2.78 -7.48 2.52
N MET A 95 -2.29 -6.52 3.29
CA MET A 95 -1.02 -6.62 3.99
C MET A 95 -1.04 -7.84 4.93
N SER A 96 -2.13 -8.07 5.68
CA SER A 96 -2.24 -9.26 6.51
C SER A 96 -2.22 -10.56 5.71
N GLU A 97 -2.97 -10.64 4.62
CA GLU A 97 -3.03 -11.83 3.76
C GLU A 97 -1.68 -12.16 3.11
N THR A 98 -0.92 -11.14 2.72
CA THR A 98 0.34 -11.31 2.00
C THR A 98 1.56 -11.49 2.90
N THR A 99 1.50 -10.97 4.13
CA THR A 99 2.57 -11.11 5.12
C THR A 99 2.35 -12.31 6.03
N GLY A 100 1.11 -12.68 6.29
CA GLY A 100 0.73 -13.69 7.29
C GLY A 100 0.62 -13.14 8.71
N TYR A 101 0.84 -11.84 8.92
CA TYR A 101 0.80 -11.18 10.24
C TYR A 101 -0.40 -10.22 10.31
N GLU A 102 -0.89 -9.92 11.52
CA GLU A 102 -2.02 -8.99 11.64
C GLU A 102 -1.60 -7.55 11.34
N ALA A 103 -2.10 -7.00 10.23
CA ALA A 103 -2.06 -5.59 9.94
C ALA A 103 -3.41 -4.91 10.20
N ARG A 104 -3.37 -3.65 10.64
CA ARG A 104 -4.55 -2.84 10.96
C ARG A 104 -4.49 -1.47 10.29
N THR A 105 -5.57 -0.70 10.33
CA THR A 105 -5.48 0.69 9.84
C THR A 105 -4.63 1.53 10.80
N ILE A 106 -3.94 2.57 10.29
CA ILE A 106 -3.22 3.52 11.16
C ILE A 106 -4.17 4.10 12.23
N HIS A 107 -5.41 4.41 11.84
CA HIS A 107 -6.44 4.88 12.76
C HIS A 107 -6.76 3.89 13.90
N ARG A 108 -6.86 2.59 13.58
CA ARG A 108 -7.10 1.54 14.59
C ARG A 108 -5.86 1.28 15.44
N MET A 109 -4.67 1.39 14.86
CA MET A 109 -3.41 1.31 15.59
C MET A 109 -3.27 2.43 16.61
N LEU A 110 -3.69 3.64 16.26
CA LEU A 110 -3.67 4.79 17.14
C LEU A 110 -4.88 4.87 18.10
N GLU A 111 -5.73 3.84 18.12
CA GLU A 111 -6.93 3.76 18.96
C GLU A 111 -7.80 5.02 18.80
N LEU A 112 -8.25 5.29 17.56
CA LEU A 112 -9.16 6.41 17.29
C LEU A 112 -10.45 6.25 18.10
N ASN A 113 -10.65 7.15 19.06
CA ASN A 113 -11.89 7.23 19.81
C ASN A 113 -12.94 8.00 19.01
N GLY A 114 -13.93 7.24 18.52
CA GLY A 114 -15.15 7.79 17.93
C GLY A 114 -16.08 8.26 19.04
N GLY A 115 -15.92 9.51 19.49
CA GLY A 115 -16.85 10.13 20.41
C GLY A 115 -18.23 10.28 19.76
N MET A 116 -19.09 9.26 19.87
CA MET A 116 -20.52 9.41 19.62
C MET A 116 -21.32 9.67 20.90
N ASP A 117 -20.77 9.39 22.10
CA ASP A 117 -21.51 9.49 23.37
C ASP A 117 -20.93 10.46 24.41
N THR A 118 -19.83 11.14 24.12
CA THR A 118 -19.34 12.24 24.97
C THR A 118 -18.92 13.38 24.06
N GLY A 119 -19.27 14.63 24.38
CA GLY A 119 -18.95 15.84 23.60
C GLY A 119 -17.45 16.18 23.51
N SER A 120 -16.60 15.15 23.53
CA SER A 120 -15.15 15.18 23.40
C SER A 120 -14.79 15.20 21.91
N THR A 121 -13.89 16.10 21.52
CA THR A 121 -13.30 16.11 20.17
C THR A 121 -12.71 14.73 19.85
N ALA A 122 -13.07 14.16 18.70
CA ALA A 122 -12.48 12.90 18.23
C ALA A 122 -10.95 13.00 18.25
N GLY A 123 -10.30 12.02 18.87
CA GLY A 123 -8.86 12.03 19.12
C GLY A 123 -8.28 10.62 19.14
N PHE A 124 -6.95 10.54 19.09
CA PHE A 124 -6.20 9.29 19.19
C PHE A 124 -5.75 9.07 20.63
N GLU A 125 -6.04 7.90 21.19
CA GLU A 125 -5.61 7.52 22.53
C GLU A 125 -4.11 7.25 22.59
N ARG A 126 -3.52 6.76 21.48
CA ARG A 126 -2.07 6.63 21.35
C ARG A 126 -1.45 7.97 20.96
N ASN A 127 -0.51 8.44 21.78
CA ASN A 127 0.13 9.75 21.65
C ASN A 127 1.40 9.83 22.52
N GLU A 128 1.98 11.02 22.67
CA GLU A 128 3.26 11.25 23.37
C GLU A 128 3.24 10.80 24.85
N ARG A 129 2.05 10.76 25.47
CA ARG A 129 1.88 10.32 26.87
C ARG A 129 1.50 8.85 27.00
N ASN A 130 1.04 8.24 25.91
CA ASN A 130 0.62 6.85 25.82
C ASN A 130 1.08 6.29 24.46
N PRO A 131 2.40 6.02 24.32
CA PRO A 131 2.96 5.65 23.03
C PRO A 131 2.52 4.26 22.57
N LEU A 132 2.86 3.91 21.33
CA LEU A 132 2.79 2.55 20.84
C LEU A 132 3.91 1.73 21.50
N GLU A 133 3.55 0.61 22.12
CA GLU A 133 4.48 -0.33 22.74
C GLU A 133 4.91 -1.37 21.71
N THR A 134 5.94 -1.06 20.93
CA THR A 134 6.49 -1.91 19.86
C THR A 134 7.89 -1.46 19.48
N ASP A 135 8.71 -2.38 19.00
CA ASP A 135 10.07 -2.10 18.56
C ASP A 135 10.13 -1.62 17.10
N VAL A 136 9.19 -2.11 16.25
CA VAL A 136 9.18 -1.84 14.82
C VAL A 136 7.77 -1.54 14.33
N ILE A 137 7.62 -0.45 13.57
CA ILE A 137 6.38 -0.07 12.91
C ILE A 137 6.62 -0.05 11.40
N ILE A 138 5.85 -0.84 10.65
CA ILE A 138 5.87 -0.84 9.19
C ILE A 138 4.54 -0.31 8.67
N ILE A 139 4.58 0.80 7.93
CA ILE A 139 3.41 1.39 7.29
C ILE A 139 3.48 1.16 5.78
N ASP A 140 2.53 0.42 5.22
CA ASP A 140 2.39 0.25 3.77
C ASP A 140 1.38 1.26 3.17
N GLU A 141 1.45 1.48 1.86
CA GLU A 141 0.65 2.46 1.10
C GLU A 141 0.81 3.92 1.61
N MET A 142 2.03 4.32 1.99
CA MET A 142 2.33 5.65 2.53
C MET A 142 2.03 6.82 1.58
N SER A 143 1.88 6.57 0.27
CA SER A 143 1.41 7.56 -0.70
C SER A 143 0.03 8.14 -0.35
N MET A 144 -0.80 7.37 0.35
CA MET A 144 -2.15 7.77 0.75
C MET A 144 -2.23 8.45 2.13
N VAL A 145 -1.12 8.60 2.85
CA VAL A 145 -1.11 9.19 4.21
C VAL A 145 -0.94 10.71 4.13
N ASP A 146 -1.87 11.44 4.72
CA ASP A 146 -1.83 12.90 4.81
C ASP A 146 -0.98 13.41 5.99
N ILE A 147 -0.69 14.71 6.01
CA ILE A 147 0.16 15.31 7.05
C ILE A 147 -0.45 15.24 8.45
N SER A 148 -1.79 15.22 8.57
CA SER A 148 -2.47 15.17 9.87
C SER A 148 -2.32 13.79 10.49
N LEU A 149 -2.59 12.74 9.71
CA LEU A 149 -2.45 11.36 10.15
C LEU A 149 -0.97 11.02 10.41
N MET A 150 -0.05 11.53 9.58
CA MET A 150 1.39 11.37 9.82
C MET A 150 1.80 12.03 11.15
N TYR A 151 1.35 13.26 11.40
CA TYR A 151 1.65 13.95 12.65
C TYR A 151 1.11 13.17 13.85
N SER A 152 -0.13 12.69 13.80
CA SER A 152 -0.71 11.85 14.85
C SER A 152 0.06 10.54 15.07
N LEU A 153 0.51 9.88 14.00
CA LEU A 153 1.35 8.70 14.08
C LEU A 153 2.64 9.01 14.82
N LEU A 154 3.39 10.03 14.38
CA LEU A 154 4.68 10.39 14.97
C LEU A 154 4.57 10.77 16.45
N LYS A 155 3.44 11.34 16.89
CA LYS A 155 3.23 11.61 18.32
C LYS A 155 3.20 10.35 19.16
N ALA A 156 2.80 9.22 18.57
CA ALA A 156 2.70 7.94 19.26
C ALA A 156 3.96 7.06 19.13
N VAL A 157 4.97 7.48 18.35
CA VAL A 157 6.22 6.74 18.18
C VAL A 157 7.29 7.30 19.11
N VAL A 158 7.97 6.43 19.85
CA VAL A 158 9.08 6.81 20.73
C VAL A 158 10.41 6.68 20.02
N ALA A 159 11.39 7.51 20.39
CA ALA A 159 12.76 7.34 19.94
C ALA A 159 13.28 5.96 20.39
N GLY A 160 13.88 5.23 19.46
CA GLY A 160 14.26 3.83 19.66
C GLY A 160 13.35 2.82 18.97
N THR A 161 12.12 3.20 18.60
CA THR A 161 11.26 2.43 17.70
C THR A 161 11.68 2.66 16.25
N ARG A 162 11.84 1.59 15.47
CA ARG A 162 12.11 1.68 14.04
C ARG A 162 10.83 1.94 13.26
N LEU A 163 10.79 3.01 12.48
CA LEU A 163 9.67 3.38 11.62
C LEU A 163 10.04 3.16 10.15
N ILE A 164 9.34 2.24 9.49
CA ILE A 164 9.57 1.87 8.10
C ILE A 164 8.36 2.29 7.27
N LEU A 165 8.58 3.23 6.36
CA LEU A 165 7.55 3.84 5.53
C LEU A 165 7.63 3.27 4.11
N VAL A 166 6.61 2.51 3.70
CA VAL A 166 6.58 1.83 2.40
C VAL A 166 5.49 2.41 1.52
N GLY A 167 5.81 2.74 0.27
CA GLY A 167 4.84 3.25 -0.68
C GLY A 167 5.38 3.48 -2.08
N ASP A 168 4.51 3.86 -3.01
CA ASP A 168 4.90 4.21 -4.38
C ASP A 168 4.78 5.73 -4.57
N VAL A 169 5.89 6.42 -4.77
CA VAL A 169 5.92 7.88 -4.98
C VAL A 169 5.19 8.32 -6.26
N ASN A 170 4.95 7.40 -7.21
CA ASN A 170 4.23 7.68 -8.44
C ASN A 170 2.73 7.37 -8.35
N GLN A 171 2.25 6.82 -7.22
CA GLN A 171 0.82 6.66 -7.00
C GLN A 171 0.14 7.99 -6.67
N LEU A 172 -1.21 7.98 -6.71
CA LEU A 172 -2.01 9.12 -6.30
C LEU A 172 -1.66 9.52 -4.85
N PRO A 173 -1.47 10.82 -4.57
CA PRO A 173 -1.23 11.30 -3.22
C PRO A 173 -2.49 11.15 -2.36
N SER A 174 -2.32 11.37 -1.05
CA SER A 174 -3.43 11.45 -0.12
C SER A 174 -4.51 12.45 -0.59
N VAL A 175 -5.77 12.18 -0.26
CA VAL A 175 -6.89 13.13 -0.50
C VAL A 175 -6.78 14.33 0.46
N GLY A 176 -6.21 14.11 1.64
CA GLY A 176 -5.90 15.15 2.61
C GLY A 176 -4.74 16.05 2.15
N PRO A 177 -4.43 17.08 2.94
CA PRO A 177 -3.35 17.99 2.60
C PRO A 177 -1.96 17.35 2.74
N GLY A 178 -1.06 17.75 1.84
CA GLY A 178 0.35 17.35 1.86
C GLY A 178 0.65 16.12 0.98
N SER A 179 1.92 16.00 0.60
CA SER A 179 2.45 14.83 -0.12
C SER A 179 3.59 14.21 0.69
N VAL A 180 3.26 13.77 1.90
CA VAL A 180 4.23 13.38 2.95
C VAL A 180 5.34 12.47 2.43
N LEU A 181 4.98 11.35 1.78
CA LEU A 181 5.97 10.41 1.25
C LEU A 181 6.94 11.08 0.26
N LYS A 182 6.39 11.88 -0.66
CA LYS A 182 7.18 12.59 -1.67
C LYS A 182 8.07 13.65 -1.02
N ASP A 183 7.54 14.43 -0.10
CA ASP A 183 8.28 15.48 0.60
C ASP A 183 9.44 14.91 1.44
N ILE A 184 9.23 13.74 2.07
CA ILE A 184 10.30 13.01 2.79
C ILE A 184 11.40 12.57 1.82
N ILE A 185 11.03 11.95 0.69
CA ILE A 185 12.00 11.49 -0.33
C ILE A 185 12.76 12.68 -0.94
N ASP A 186 12.06 13.71 -1.40
CA ASP A 186 12.63 14.88 -2.06
C ASP A 186 13.54 15.70 -1.12
N SER A 187 13.34 15.60 0.20
CA SER A 187 14.19 16.27 1.18
C SER A 187 15.63 15.75 1.21
N GLY A 188 15.85 14.49 0.80
CA GLY A 188 17.15 13.81 0.91
C GLY A 188 17.67 13.67 2.35
N ALA A 189 16.83 13.92 3.36
CA ALA A 189 17.24 13.98 4.75
C ALA A 189 17.24 12.62 5.46
N PHE A 190 16.64 11.60 4.86
CA PHE A 190 16.41 10.29 5.46
C PHE A 190 16.77 9.17 4.49
N HIS A 191 17.19 8.04 5.04
CA HIS A 191 17.53 6.84 4.28
C HIS A 191 16.32 6.40 3.44
N THR A 192 16.53 6.29 2.13
CA THR A 192 15.51 5.94 1.16
C THR A 192 16.04 4.88 0.22
N VAL A 193 15.41 3.70 0.20
CA VAL A 193 15.75 2.62 -0.72
C VAL A 193 14.68 2.53 -1.81
N LYS A 194 15.10 2.66 -3.07
CA LYS A 194 14.22 2.59 -4.24
C LYS A 194 14.35 1.23 -4.92
N LEU A 195 13.30 0.40 -4.81
CA LEU A 195 13.20 -0.87 -5.51
C LEU A 195 12.87 -0.62 -6.99
N THR A 196 13.82 -0.89 -7.87
CA THR A 196 13.72 -0.59 -9.32
C THR A 196 13.51 -1.83 -10.19
N LYS A 197 13.99 -3.00 -9.75
CA LYS A 197 13.94 -4.24 -10.53
C LYS A 197 12.51 -4.79 -10.62
N ILE A 198 11.99 -4.89 -11.84
CA ILE A 198 10.72 -5.57 -12.12
C ILE A 198 11.00 -7.07 -12.29
N PHE A 199 10.38 -7.90 -11.45
CA PHE A 199 10.59 -9.35 -11.50
C PHE A 199 9.93 -10.01 -12.71
N ARG A 200 10.46 -11.14 -13.17
CA ARG A 200 10.08 -11.78 -14.44
C ARG A 200 8.58 -12.10 -14.55
N GLN A 201 7.93 -12.52 -13.47
CA GLN A 201 6.48 -12.78 -13.45
C GLN A 201 5.66 -11.51 -13.66
N ALA A 202 6.21 -10.35 -13.24
CA ALA A 202 5.60 -9.05 -13.41
C ALA A 202 5.95 -8.43 -14.78
N SER A 203 7.12 -8.70 -15.35
CA SER A 203 7.52 -8.17 -16.66
C SER A 203 6.74 -8.78 -17.83
N THR A 204 6.11 -9.94 -17.63
CA THR A 204 5.21 -10.55 -18.63
C THR A 204 3.81 -9.94 -18.65
N SER A 205 3.49 -9.07 -17.68
CA SER A 205 2.20 -8.38 -17.60
C SER A 205 2.28 -7.02 -18.29
N ASP A 206 1.49 -6.81 -19.34
CA ASP A 206 1.46 -5.51 -20.02
C ASP A 206 0.81 -4.46 -19.13
N ILE A 207 -0.06 -4.83 -18.18
CA ILE A 207 -0.57 -3.91 -17.15
C ILE A 207 0.60 -3.28 -16.39
N ILE A 208 1.56 -4.09 -15.94
CA ILE A 208 2.71 -3.62 -15.16
C ILE A 208 3.66 -2.82 -16.05
N VAL A 209 4.01 -3.34 -17.23
CA VAL A 209 4.89 -2.64 -18.18
C VAL A 209 4.30 -1.28 -18.56
N ASN A 210 3.01 -1.21 -18.85
CA ASN A 210 2.33 0.04 -19.22
C ASN A 210 2.23 1.02 -18.04
N ALA A 211 2.10 0.55 -16.79
CA ALA A 211 2.15 1.42 -15.62
C ALA A 211 3.51 2.14 -15.51
N HIS A 212 4.62 1.42 -15.73
CA HIS A 212 5.96 2.03 -15.75
C HIS A 212 6.13 3.01 -16.93
N LYS A 213 5.63 2.68 -18.12
CA LYS A 213 5.63 3.60 -19.27
C LYS A 213 4.91 4.91 -18.97
N ILE A 214 3.71 4.83 -18.38
CA ILE A 214 2.93 6.02 -17.98
C ILE A 214 3.73 6.89 -17.00
N ASN A 215 4.38 6.27 -16.00
CA ASN A 215 5.20 7.00 -15.03
C ASN A 215 6.41 7.70 -15.68
N ASN A 216 6.98 7.11 -16.74
CA ASN A 216 8.10 7.69 -17.49
C ASN A 216 7.66 8.67 -18.59
N GLY A 217 6.36 8.87 -18.80
CA GLY A 217 5.84 9.69 -19.90
C GLY A 217 6.02 9.04 -21.29
N GLU A 218 6.19 7.72 -21.35
CA GLU A 218 6.33 6.94 -22.57
C GLU A 218 4.95 6.52 -23.14
N GLU A 219 4.88 6.31 -24.46
CA GLU A 219 3.65 5.86 -25.11
C GLU A 219 3.29 4.40 -24.78
N VAL A 220 2.00 4.17 -24.53
CA VAL A 220 1.42 2.83 -24.27
C VAL A 220 0.82 2.24 -25.54
N SER A 221 1.12 0.97 -25.82
CA SER A 221 0.49 0.24 -26.93
C SER A 221 -0.96 -0.11 -26.60
N LEU A 222 -1.88 0.20 -27.50
CA LEU A 222 -3.31 -0.07 -27.38
C LEU A 222 -3.79 -1.12 -28.40
N ASP A 223 -2.90 -1.99 -28.88
CA ASP A 223 -3.13 -2.91 -30.00
C ASP A 223 -3.87 -4.21 -29.65
N ASN A 224 -4.28 -4.38 -28.38
CA ASN A 224 -5.04 -5.55 -27.87
C ASN A 224 -4.36 -6.91 -28.12
N LYS A 225 -3.04 -6.95 -28.32
CA LYS A 225 -2.28 -8.21 -28.39
C LYS A 225 -1.91 -8.80 -27.04
N SER A 226 -2.11 -8.01 -25.99
CA SER A 226 -1.83 -8.38 -24.61
C SER A 226 -2.67 -9.57 -24.14
N MET A 227 -2.12 -10.31 -23.18
CA MET A 227 -2.85 -11.33 -22.44
C MET A 227 -3.63 -10.77 -21.24
N ASP A 228 -3.35 -9.55 -20.80
CA ASP A 228 -3.97 -8.97 -19.60
C ASP A 228 -4.38 -7.49 -19.73
N PHE A 229 -3.98 -6.80 -20.79
CA PHE A 229 -4.29 -5.39 -21.02
C PHE A 229 -5.06 -5.15 -22.33
N PHE A 230 -6.33 -4.78 -22.22
CA PHE A 230 -7.21 -4.55 -23.37
C PHE A 230 -7.75 -3.12 -23.42
N PHE A 231 -7.70 -2.50 -24.59
CA PHE A 231 -8.26 -1.18 -24.87
C PHE A 231 -9.42 -1.26 -25.87
N LEU A 232 -10.65 -1.03 -25.39
CA LEU A 232 -11.87 -1.09 -26.20
C LEU A 232 -12.45 0.31 -26.42
N LYS A 233 -11.96 1.03 -27.45
CA LYS A 233 -12.38 2.41 -27.73
C LYS A 233 -13.86 2.52 -28.09
N ARG A 234 -14.62 3.36 -27.39
CA ARG A 234 -16.03 3.70 -27.65
C ARG A 234 -16.27 5.18 -27.31
N TYR A 235 -17.27 5.78 -27.94
CA TYR A 235 -17.59 7.22 -27.76
C TYR A 235 -18.96 7.47 -27.14
N ASP A 236 -19.83 6.46 -27.14
CA ASP A 236 -21.19 6.56 -26.62
C ASP A 236 -21.27 5.88 -25.25
N ALA A 237 -21.86 6.58 -24.27
CA ALA A 237 -21.88 6.14 -22.89
C ALA A 237 -22.69 4.85 -22.70
N ASP A 238 -23.83 4.72 -23.37
CA ASP A 238 -24.67 3.54 -23.24
C ASP A 238 -24.03 2.31 -23.93
N LYS A 239 -23.33 2.52 -25.05
CA LYS A 239 -22.48 1.47 -25.65
C LYS A 239 -21.36 1.02 -24.71
N ILE A 240 -20.71 1.96 -24.01
CA ILE A 240 -19.66 1.62 -23.02
C ILE A 240 -20.26 0.76 -21.91
N ILE A 241 -21.37 1.18 -21.30
CA ILE A 241 -22.06 0.45 -20.23
C ILE A 241 -22.45 -0.96 -20.66
N ASN A 242 -23.03 -1.10 -21.87
CA ASN A 242 -23.41 -2.41 -22.40
C ASN A 242 -22.21 -3.34 -22.61
N VAL A 243 -21.10 -2.81 -23.11
CA VAL A 243 -19.86 -3.60 -23.25
C VAL A 243 -19.30 -3.98 -21.88
N THR A 244 -19.29 -3.07 -20.90
CA THR A 244 -18.87 -3.35 -19.52
C THR A 244 -19.70 -4.48 -18.90
N LEU A 245 -21.03 -4.46 -19.04
CA LEU A 245 -21.91 -5.52 -18.57
C LEU A 245 -21.60 -6.88 -19.23
N GLN A 246 -21.38 -6.90 -20.54
CA GLN A 246 -21.01 -8.12 -21.26
C GLN A 246 -19.66 -8.67 -20.80
N LEU A 247 -18.68 -7.79 -20.55
CA LEU A 247 -17.36 -8.19 -20.05
C LEU A 247 -17.48 -8.83 -18.67
N ILE A 248 -18.13 -8.16 -17.73
CA ILE A 248 -18.25 -8.63 -16.33
C ILE A 248 -19.04 -9.93 -16.23
N LYS A 249 -20.11 -10.09 -17.02
CA LYS A 249 -20.98 -11.28 -16.90
C LYS A 249 -20.49 -12.49 -17.69
N GLN A 250 -19.92 -12.27 -18.86
CA GLN A 250 -19.75 -13.37 -19.83
C GLN A 250 -18.30 -13.67 -20.16
N LYS A 251 -17.46 -12.64 -20.28
CA LYS A 251 -16.09 -12.80 -20.81
C LYS A 251 -15.05 -12.90 -19.72
N LEU A 252 -14.99 -11.91 -18.83
CA LEU A 252 -13.94 -11.79 -17.82
C LEU A 252 -13.97 -12.92 -16.77
N PRO A 253 -15.12 -13.34 -16.18
CA PRO A 253 -15.14 -14.39 -15.16
C PRO A 253 -14.41 -15.67 -15.60
N LYS A 254 -14.66 -16.10 -16.84
CA LYS A 254 -14.01 -17.27 -17.45
C LYS A 254 -12.55 -17.02 -17.79
N PHE A 255 -12.23 -15.79 -18.20
CA PHE A 255 -10.88 -15.41 -18.63
C PHE A 255 -9.89 -15.35 -17.46
N VAL A 256 -10.32 -14.84 -16.30
CA VAL A 256 -9.48 -14.68 -15.11
C VAL A 256 -9.77 -15.70 -14.00
N ASN A 257 -10.61 -16.69 -14.28
CA ASN A 257 -11.06 -17.71 -13.32
C ASN A 257 -11.58 -17.10 -12.00
N ALA A 258 -12.54 -16.18 -12.13
CA ALA A 258 -13.16 -15.49 -11.01
C ALA A 258 -14.68 -15.43 -11.17
N THR A 259 -15.39 -15.01 -10.12
CA THR A 259 -16.82 -14.73 -10.22
C THR A 259 -17.06 -13.29 -10.69
N GLU A 260 -18.29 -13.00 -11.09
CA GLU A 260 -18.68 -11.63 -11.47
C GLU A 260 -18.53 -10.63 -10.29
N TYR A 261 -18.56 -11.12 -9.05
CA TYR A 261 -18.41 -10.30 -7.83
C TYR A 261 -16.94 -10.01 -7.48
N ASP A 262 -16.00 -10.72 -8.09
CA ASP A 262 -14.56 -10.49 -7.91
C ASP A 262 -14.03 -9.42 -8.88
N ILE A 263 -14.87 -8.93 -9.79
CA ILE A 263 -14.51 -7.95 -10.81
C ILE A 263 -14.88 -6.54 -10.36
N GLN A 264 -13.88 -5.67 -10.22
CA GLN A 264 -14.08 -4.27 -9.87
C GLN A 264 -14.15 -3.39 -11.12
N VAL A 265 -15.16 -2.52 -11.19
CA VAL A 265 -15.24 -1.43 -12.16
C VAL A 265 -14.72 -0.15 -11.52
N LEU A 266 -13.84 0.56 -12.23
CA LEU A 266 -13.30 1.86 -11.82
C LEU A 266 -13.70 2.94 -12.83
N THR A 267 -14.05 4.12 -12.32
CA THR A 267 -14.34 5.32 -13.11
C THR A 267 -13.80 6.55 -12.39
N PRO A 268 -13.25 7.55 -13.10
CA PRO A 268 -12.63 8.71 -12.46
C PRO A 268 -13.64 9.70 -11.86
N MET A 269 -14.92 9.62 -12.25
CA MET A 269 -15.94 10.60 -11.84
C MET A 269 -17.02 9.96 -10.97
N ARG A 270 -17.49 10.71 -9.96
CA ARG A 270 -18.64 10.30 -9.14
C ARG A 270 -19.98 10.49 -9.87
N LYS A 271 -20.15 11.62 -10.54
CA LYS A 271 -21.35 12.01 -11.30
C LYS A 271 -21.13 11.91 -12.80
N GLY A 272 -22.21 11.98 -13.58
CA GLY A 272 -22.19 11.99 -15.05
C GLY A 272 -22.59 10.66 -15.68
N LEU A 273 -22.56 10.61 -17.01
CA LEU A 273 -23.06 9.45 -17.78
C LEU A 273 -22.28 8.16 -17.53
N LEU A 274 -21.03 8.24 -17.09
CA LEU A 274 -20.18 7.10 -16.72
C LEU A 274 -19.70 7.22 -15.26
N GLY A 275 -20.41 8.00 -14.43
CA GLY A 275 -20.03 8.21 -13.04
C GLY A 275 -20.41 7.03 -12.13
N VAL A 276 -19.75 6.94 -10.97
CA VAL A 276 -19.99 5.91 -9.95
C VAL A 276 -21.48 5.74 -9.64
N GLU A 277 -22.21 6.84 -9.44
CA GLU A 277 -23.63 6.80 -9.05
C GLU A 277 -24.50 6.09 -10.10
N ARG A 278 -24.32 6.43 -11.39
CA ARG A 278 -25.07 5.82 -12.49
C ARG A 278 -24.62 4.37 -12.74
N LEU A 279 -23.31 4.12 -12.74
CA LEU A 279 -22.78 2.78 -12.97
C LEU A 279 -23.21 1.80 -11.88
N ASN A 280 -23.19 2.20 -10.60
CA ASN A 280 -23.64 1.35 -9.50
C ASN A 280 -25.13 0.98 -9.64
N GLY A 281 -25.99 1.94 -9.96
CA GLY A 281 -27.42 1.67 -10.15
C GLY A 281 -27.68 0.67 -11.29
N ILE A 282 -26.97 0.82 -12.41
CA ILE A 282 -27.10 -0.08 -13.56
C ILE A 282 -26.50 -1.45 -13.23
N LEU A 283 -25.28 -1.52 -12.71
CA LEU A 283 -24.65 -2.78 -12.33
C LEU A 283 -25.52 -3.52 -11.33
N GLN A 284 -26.03 -2.87 -10.28
CA GLN A 284 -26.93 -3.48 -9.30
C GLN A 284 -28.18 -4.07 -9.96
N ALA A 285 -28.87 -3.31 -10.82
CA ALA A 285 -30.09 -3.77 -11.48
C ALA A 285 -29.89 -5.03 -12.34
N TYR A 286 -28.72 -5.17 -12.96
CA TYR A 286 -28.40 -6.31 -13.82
C TYR A 286 -27.75 -7.46 -13.06
N MET A 287 -26.90 -7.19 -12.08
CA MET A 287 -26.10 -8.17 -11.33
C MET A 287 -26.89 -8.79 -10.17
N ASN A 288 -27.72 -7.99 -9.50
CA ASN A 288 -28.49 -8.38 -8.32
C ASN A 288 -29.92 -7.83 -8.44
N PRO A 289 -30.72 -8.35 -9.40
CA PRO A 289 -32.08 -7.89 -9.61
C PRO A 289 -32.93 -8.11 -8.36
N ALA A 290 -33.86 -7.19 -8.08
CA ALA A 290 -34.69 -7.25 -6.89
C ALA A 290 -35.51 -8.55 -6.84
N ASP A 291 -35.22 -9.38 -5.83
CA ASP A 291 -35.98 -10.59 -5.53
C ASP A 291 -37.07 -10.25 -4.51
N LYS A 292 -38.34 -10.46 -4.88
CA LYS A 292 -39.50 -10.17 -4.01
C LYS A 292 -39.50 -11.01 -2.72
N SER A 293 -38.68 -12.06 -2.64
CA SER A 293 -38.57 -12.96 -1.48
C SER A 293 -37.51 -12.56 -0.45
N ARG A 294 -36.57 -11.67 -0.79
CA ARG A 294 -35.53 -11.20 0.14
C ARG A 294 -35.96 -9.87 0.74
N ARG A 295 -36.75 -9.92 1.82
CA ARG A 295 -36.95 -8.77 2.70
C ARG A 295 -35.76 -8.66 3.65
N TYR A 296 -35.23 -7.44 3.75
CA TYR A 296 -34.21 -7.01 4.72
C TYR A 296 -34.58 -7.35 6.15
#